data_AF-A0AAX7SSH1-F1
#
_entry.id   AF-A0AAX7SSH1-F1
#
_cell.length_a   1.000
_cell.length_b   1.000
_cell.length_c   1.000
_cell.angle_alpha   90.00
_cell.angle_beta   90.00
_cell.angle_gamma   90.00
#
_symmetry.space_group_name_H-M   'P 1'
#
loop_
_entity.id
_entity.type
_entity.pdbx_description
1 polymer ?
#
loop_
_entity_poly.entity_id
_entity_poly.type
_entity_poly.pdbx_seq_one_letter_code
_entity_poly.pdbx_strand_id
1 'polypeptide(L)' 'QANMATTKVPEVRDITRIERIGAHSHIRGLGLDDALEPRQVASSPWR' A
#
# COMPACT_ATOMS: atom_id res chain seq x y z
N GLN A 1 33.74 -34.87 20.84
CA GLN A 1 32.42 -34.29 21.20
C GLN A 1 31.89 -33.59 19.95
N ALA A 2 30.88 -34.16 19.30
CA ALA A 2 30.28 -33.57 18.11
C ALA A 2 29.26 -32.52 18.53
N ASN A 3 29.55 -31.25 18.23
CA ASN A 3 28.64 -30.12 18.48
C ASN A 3 27.51 -30.19 17.44
N MET A 4 26.37 -30.76 17.84
CA MET A 4 25.16 -30.79 17.01
C MET A 4 24.60 -29.37 16.93
N ALA A 5 25.00 -28.63 15.89
CA ALA A 5 24.37 -27.37 15.54
C ALA A 5 22.90 -27.63 15.22
N THR A 6 22.02 -27.28 16.15
CA THR A 6 20.57 -27.31 15.94
C THR A 6 20.22 -26.35 14.81
N THR A 7 19.93 -26.89 13.64
CA THR A 7 19.46 -26.12 12.49
C THR A 7 18.10 -25.54 12.85
N LYS A 8 18.06 -24.27 13.25
CA LYS A 8 16.82 -23.56 13.57
C LYS A 8 16.02 -23.40 12.26
N VAL A 9 15.06 -24.28 12.04
CA VAL A 9 14.11 -24.18 10.93
C VAL A 9 13.38 -22.85 11.06
N PRO A 10 13.43 -21.96 10.04
CA PRO A 10 12.67 -20.72 10.08
C PRO A 10 11.18 -21.06 10.02
N GLU A 11 10.45 -20.68 11.06
CA GLU A 11 8.98 -20.71 11.08
C GLU A 11 8.49 -19.71 10.03
N VAL A 12 7.94 -20.22 8.92
CA VAL A 12 7.36 -19.40 7.86
C VAL A 12 6.07 -18.78 8.41
N ARG A 13 6.13 -17.48 8.69
CA ARG A 13 4.94 -16.70 9.06
C ARG A 13 4.43 -16.03 7.80
N ASP A 14 3.17 -16.28 7.46
CA ASP A 14 2.48 -15.56 6.39
C ASP A 14 2.25 -14.11 6.82
N ILE A 15 3.18 -13.24 6.43
CA ILE A 15 3.12 -11.82 6.75
C ILE A 15 2.26 -11.16 5.68
N THR A 16 0.99 -10.89 5.99
CA THR A 16 0.17 -10.04 5.15
C THR A 16 0.73 -8.63 5.21
N ARG A 17 1.23 -8.13 4.08
CA ARG A 17 1.79 -6.78 3.97
C ARG A 17 0.67 -5.75 4.11
N ILE A 18 0.68 -5.00 5.21
CA ILE A 18 -0.26 -3.91 5.47
C ILE A 18 0.39 -2.60 5.01
N GLU A 19 -0.16 -2.00 3.97
CA GLU A 19 0.17 -0.64 3.58
C GLU A 19 -0.68 0.33 4.41
N ARG A 20 -0.04 1.22 5.18
CA ARG A 20 -0.75 2.23 5.99
C ARG A 20 -1.24 3.34 5.06
N ILE A 21 -2.54 3.66 5.14
CA ILE A 21 -3.15 4.70 4.32
C ILE A 21 -2.88 6.08 4.94
N GLY A 22 -2.14 6.93 4.24
CA GLY A 22 -1.97 8.34 4.60
C GLY A 22 -3.16 9.21 4.17
N ALA A 23 -3.31 10.40 4.75
CA ALA A 23 -4.41 11.33 4.45
C ALA A 23 -4.50 11.72 2.96
N HIS A 24 -3.36 11.71 2.25
CA HIS A 24 -3.26 12.06 0.83
C HIS A 24 -3.21 10.85 -0.11
N SER A 25 -3.43 9.64 0.40
CA SER A 25 -3.35 8.39 -0.38
C SER A 25 -4.31 8.31 -1.58
N HIS A 26 -5.43 9.04 -1.54
CA HIS A 26 -6.43 9.06 -2.61
C HIS A 26 -6.19 10.16 -3.65
N ILE A 27 -5.24 11.08 -3.42
CA ILE A 27 -4.95 12.18 -4.33
C ILE A 27 -4.16 11.62 -5.53
N ARG A 28 -4.80 11.56 -6.70
CA ARG A 28 -4.20 11.02 -7.95
C ARG A 28 -3.78 12.11 -8.94
N GLY A 29 -3.92 13.38 -8.57
CA GLY A 29 -3.60 14.53 -9.41
C GLY A 29 -4.55 15.71 -9.15
N LEU A 30 -4.32 16.82 -9.83
CA LEU A 30 -5.14 18.05 -9.69
C LEU A 30 -6.45 18.01 -10.48
N GLY A 31 -6.60 17.05 -11.39
CA GLY A 31 -7.81 16.93 -12.23
C GLY A 31 -7.95 18.02 -13.29
N LEU A 32 -6.89 18.73 -13.65
CA LEU A 32 -6.92 19.80 -14.67
C LEU A 32 -6.83 19.23 -16.09
N ASP A 33 -7.46 19.89 -17.06
CA ASP A 33 -7.27 19.64 -18.50
C ASP A 33 -6.14 20.46 -19.12
N ASP A 34 -5.93 20.32 -20.43
CA ASP A 34 -4.83 20.98 -21.15
C ASP A 34 -5.00 22.50 -21.25
N ALA A 35 -6.22 23.01 -20.99
CA ALA A 35 -6.53 24.43 -20.85
C ALA A 35 -6.42 24.92 -19.39
N LEU A 36 -5.96 24.07 -18.48
CA LEU A 36 -5.90 24.29 -17.03
C LEU A 36 -7.27 24.44 -16.35
N GLU A 37 -8.33 23.94 -16.96
CA GLU A 37 -9.66 23.97 -16.37
C GLU A 37 -9.89 22.74 -15.47
N PRO A 38 -10.53 22.91 -14.30
CA PRO A 38 -10.80 21.82 -13.38
C PRO A 38 -11.86 20.89 -13.97
N ARG A 39 -11.51 19.61 -14.16
CA ARG A 39 -12.49 18.58 -14.50
C ARG A 39 -13.30 18.22 -13.26
N GLN A 40 -14.61 18.09 -13.45
CA GLN A 40 -15.53 17.68 -12.39
C GLN A 40 -15.23 16.22 -11.99
N VAL A 41 -14.33 16.04 -11.03
CA VAL A 41 -13.98 14.72 -10.50
C VAL A 41 -15.03 14.30 -9.48
N ALA A 42 -15.99 13.49 -9.93
CA ALA A 42 -16.94 12.83 -9.04
C ALA A 42 -16.22 11.73 -8.24
N SER A 43 -15.56 12.12 -7.14
CA SER A 43 -15.05 11.17 -6.14
C SER A 43 -16.18 10.78 -5.19
N SER A 44 -17.08 9.88 -5.62
CA SER A 44 -17.95 9.19 -4.68
C SER A 44 -18.55 7.90 -5.24
N PRO A 45 -17.90 6.73 -5.02
CA PRO A 45 -18.56 5.44 -5.15
C PRO A 45 -18.99 4.84 -3.80
N TRP A 46 -18.77 5.55 -2.68
CA TRP A 46 -19.09 5.03 -1.34
C TRP A 46 -20.33 5.73 -0.77
N ARG A 47 -21.49 5.34 -1.31
CA ARG A 47 -22.73 5.21 -0.55
C ARG A 47 -23.07 3.74 -0.41
#